data_AF-A0AA42HTW6-F1
#
_entry.id   AF-A0AA42HTW6-F1
#
_cell.length_a   1.000
_cell.length_b   1.000
_cell.length_c   1.000
_cell.angle_alpha   90.00
_cell.angle_beta   90.00
_cell.angle_gamma   90.00
#
_symmetry.space_group_name_H-M   'P 1'
#
loop_
_entity.id
_entity.type
_entity.pdbx_description
1 polymer ?
#
loop_
_entity_poly.entity_id
_entity_poly.type
_entity_poly.pdbx_seq_one_letter_code
_entity_poly.pdbx_strand_id
1 'polypeptide(L)'
;MGGRINFIDSNSQRAKAALVASRHLNEAADKARALEGRGVHGCNQTAQAKHLFKGTNKEAMRLPCPHCRHPSVIRTSEQMTTLMRQYVFCCVNPECGHTFVGTLEISRTLSPSATPDPSVRLPLSSHVRRDMLRAQLDHAGTSEHVTRSTAPVTGDLFMQGAPPAD
;
A
#
# COMPACT_ATOMS: atom_id res chain seq x y z
N MET A 1 -45.56 4.97 70.18
CA MET A 1 -44.18 4.50 69.94
C MET A 1 -44.15 3.81 68.59
N GLY A 2 -43.56 4.46 67.57
CA GLY A 2 -43.45 3.90 66.23
C GLY A 2 -42.47 4.73 65.41
N GLY A 3 -41.16 4.50 65.62
CA GLY A 3 -40.10 5.14 64.85
C GLY A 3 -39.81 4.35 63.57
N ARG A 4 -39.97 4.99 62.41
CA ARG A 4 -39.55 4.47 61.10
C ARG A 4 -38.03 4.62 60.96
N ILE A 5 -37.35 3.52 60.66
CA ILE A 5 -35.92 3.50 60.30
C ILE A 5 -35.82 3.85 58.82
N ASN A 6 -35.20 5.00 58.49
CA ASN A 6 -34.92 5.39 57.10
C ASN A 6 -33.55 4.86 56.69
N PHE A 7 -33.52 3.99 55.67
CA PHE A 7 -32.29 3.49 55.05
C PHE A 7 -31.75 4.56 54.09
N ILE A 8 -30.66 5.22 54.45
CA ILE A 8 -30.06 6.29 53.65
C ILE A 8 -29.17 5.67 52.56
N ASP A 9 -29.65 5.66 51.32
CA ASP A 9 -28.95 5.14 50.14
C ASP A 9 -27.89 6.14 49.61
N SER A 10 -26.87 6.41 50.44
CA SER A 10 -25.76 7.33 50.12
C SER A 10 -24.92 6.85 48.93
N ASN A 11 -24.93 5.55 48.61
CA ASN A 11 -24.10 5.00 47.54
C ASN A 11 -24.72 5.27 46.16
N SER A 12 -26.05 5.17 46.05
CA SER A 12 -26.82 5.54 44.84
C SER A 12 -26.68 7.02 44.50
N GLN A 13 -26.67 7.90 45.50
CA GLN A 13 -26.49 9.34 45.29
C GLN A 13 -25.08 9.68 44.80
N ARG A 14 -24.04 9.01 45.33
CA ARG A 14 -22.64 9.19 44.88
C ARG A 14 -22.43 8.70 43.45
N ALA A 15 -23.03 7.56 43.09
CA ALA A 15 -22.97 7.02 41.73
C ALA A 15 -23.64 7.97 40.72
N LYS A 16 -24.80 8.53 41.06
CA LYS A 16 -25.48 9.53 40.22
C LYS A 16 -24.67 10.81 40.07
N ALA A 17 -24.06 11.31 41.15
CA ALA A 17 -23.20 12.48 41.10
C ALA A 17 -21.96 12.27 40.22
N ALA A 18 -21.34 11.08 40.27
CA ALA A 18 -20.19 10.74 39.43
C ALA A 18 -20.54 10.68 37.94
N LEU A 19 -21.71 10.14 37.58
CA LEU A 19 -22.21 10.11 36.20
C LEU A 19 -22.52 11.51 35.64
N VAL A 20 -23.05 12.40 36.48
CA VAL A 20 -23.28 13.80 36.08
C VAL A 20 -21.95 14.52 35.88
N ALA A 21 -20.97 14.31 36.76
CA ALA A 21 -19.64 14.89 36.62
C ALA A 21 -18.92 14.41 35.35
N SER A 22 -18.99 13.12 35.02
CA SER A 22 -18.36 12.59 33.79
C SER A 22 -19.02 13.14 32.52
N ARG A 23 -20.35 13.33 32.53
CA ARG A 23 -21.06 13.98 31.42
C ARG A 23 -20.61 15.42 31.20
N HIS A 24 -20.43 16.20 32.28
CA HIS A 24 -19.95 17.57 32.16
C HIS A 24 -18.51 17.66 31.64
N LEU A 25 -17.64 16.72 32.03
CA LEU A 25 -16.27 16.65 31.50
C LEU A 25 -16.26 16.31 30.00
N ASN A 26 -17.12 15.38 29.56
CA ASN A 26 -17.23 15.03 28.15
C ASN A 26 -17.80 16.19 27.32
N GLU A 27 -18.85 16.86 27.80
CA GLU A 27 -19.43 18.04 27.13
C GLU A 27 -18.43 19.21 27.05
N ALA A 28 -17.54 19.36 28.03
CA ALA A 28 -16.46 20.36 28.00
C ALA A 28 -15.37 20.00 26.97
N ALA A 29 -15.01 18.72 26.86
CA ALA A 29 -14.05 18.23 25.87
C ALA A 29 -14.59 18.38 24.43
N ASP A 30 -15.87 18.11 24.20
CA ASP A 30 -16.51 18.30 22.88
C ASP A 30 -16.58 19.78 22.48
N LYS A 31 -16.84 20.68 23.44
CA LYS A 31 -16.81 22.13 23.22
C LYS A 31 -15.40 22.65 22.91
N ALA A 32 -14.37 22.12 23.58
CA ALA A 32 -12.97 22.45 23.27
C ALA A 32 -12.62 22.02 21.85
N ARG A 33 -13.01 20.80 21.45
CA ARG A 33 -12.77 20.27 20.10
C ARG A 33 -13.51 21.04 19.00
N ALA A 34 -14.69 21.59 19.29
CA ALA A 34 -15.43 22.45 18.36
C ALA A 34 -14.76 23.81 18.14
N LEU A 35 -14.04 24.34 19.14
CA LEU A 35 -13.29 25.61 19.03
C LEU A 35 -11.94 25.43 18.32
N GLU A 36 -11.33 24.25 18.39
CA GLU A 36 -10.07 23.93 17.71
C GLU A 36 -10.20 23.75 16.18
N GLY A 37 -11.42 23.80 15.63
CA GLY A 37 -11.71 23.65 14.20
C GLY A 37 -11.27 24.77 13.25
N ARG A 38 -10.37 25.67 13.66
CA ARG A 38 -9.72 26.66 12.76
C ARG A 38 -8.20 26.71 12.97
N GLY A 39 -7.57 25.55 13.15
CA GLY A 39 -6.13 25.36 13.10
C GLY A 39 -5.66 25.12 11.67
N VAL A 40 -4.91 26.08 11.14
CA VAL A 40 -4.30 26.14 9.82
C VAL A 40 -3.41 24.91 9.58
N HIS A 41 -3.93 23.87 8.92
CA HIS A 41 -3.07 22.96 8.16
C HIS A 41 -2.66 23.66 6.88
N GLY A 42 -1.73 24.61 7.04
CA GLY A 42 -0.90 25.13 5.96
C GLY A 42 -0.05 23.97 5.47
N CYS A 43 -0.63 23.15 4.59
CA CYS A 43 0.16 22.28 3.74
C CYS A 43 1.11 23.21 2.99
N ASN A 44 2.40 23.04 3.25
CA ASN A 44 3.48 23.72 2.56
C ASN A 44 3.49 23.23 1.10
N GLN A 45 2.50 23.68 0.33
CA GLN A 45 2.50 23.55 -1.12
C GLN A 45 3.37 24.67 -1.63
N THR A 46 4.69 24.48 -1.56
CA THR A 46 5.55 25.09 -2.57
C THR A 46 4.92 24.76 -3.91
N ALA A 47 4.53 25.79 -4.65
CA ALA A 47 3.87 25.72 -5.93
C ALA A 47 4.56 24.67 -6.81
N GLN A 48 4.00 23.45 -6.82
CA GLN A 48 4.41 22.45 -7.80
C GLN A 48 3.88 22.98 -9.11
N ALA A 49 4.79 23.50 -9.93
CA ALA A 49 4.51 23.83 -11.31
C ALA A 49 3.78 22.63 -11.92
N LYS A 50 2.48 22.80 -12.14
CA LYS A 50 1.64 21.85 -12.86
C LYS A 50 2.15 21.86 -14.30
N HIS A 51 3.21 21.09 -14.57
CA HIS A 51 3.50 20.66 -15.93
C HIS A 51 2.30 19.79 -16.34
N LEU A 52 1.35 20.45 -17.01
CA LEU A 52 0.22 19.84 -17.66
C LEU A 52 0.78 18.99 -18.81
N PHE A 53 1.24 17.78 -18.49
CA PHE A 53 1.62 16.79 -19.50
C PHE A 53 0.33 16.27 -20.14
N LYS A 54 -0.14 17.02 -21.13
CA LYS A 54 -1.29 16.68 -21.96
C LYS A 54 -1.03 15.31 -22.60
N GLY A 55 -1.94 14.38 -22.34
CA GLY A 55 -1.78 12.96 -22.59
C GLY A 55 -1.41 12.61 -24.03
N THR A 56 -0.40 11.76 -24.15
CA THR A 56 -0.23 10.83 -25.25
C THR A 56 -0.08 9.44 -24.66
N ASN A 57 -0.92 8.52 -25.12
CA ASN A 57 -0.95 7.11 -24.74
C ASN A 57 0.44 6.48 -24.96
N LYS A 58 1.21 6.37 -23.88
CA LYS A 58 2.31 5.43 -23.59
C LYS A 58 2.91 5.93 -22.29
N GLU A 59 2.53 5.30 -21.19
CA GLU A 59 3.18 5.38 -19.88
C GLU A 59 4.58 4.73 -19.98
N ALA A 60 5.39 5.21 -20.92
CA ALA A 60 6.81 4.94 -20.95
C ALA A 60 7.39 5.62 -19.72
N MET A 61 8.12 4.87 -18.90
CA MET A 61 8.95 5.37 -17.81
C MET A 61 9.74 6.61 -18.29
N ARG A 62 9.32 7.82 -17.89
CA ARG A 62 9.98 9.08 -18.26
C ARG A 62 10.88 9.50 -17.11
N LEU A 63 12.13 9.04 -17.14
CA LEU A 63 13.13 9.50 -16.18
C LEU A 63 13.57 10.92 -16.57
N PRO A 64 13.51 11.92 -15.67
CA PRO A 64 13.94 13.28 -16.01
C PRO A 64 15.46 13.31 -16.24
N CYS A 65 15.90 14.11 -17.21
CA CYS A 65 17.32 14.30 -17.47
C CYS A 65 18.02 14.93 -16.23
N PRO A 66 19.19 14.41 -15.79
CA PRO A 66 19.89 14.96 -14.63
C PRO A 66 20.43 16.39 -14.85
N HIS A 67 20.65 16.80 -16.10
CA HIS A 67 21.21 18.12 -16.43
C HIS A 67 20.15 19.20 -16.59
N CYS A 68 19.10 18.95 -17.38
CA CYS A 68 18.12 19.98 -17.74
C CYS A 68 16.70 19.70 -17.23
N ARG A 69 16.48 18.59 -16.50
CA ARG A 69 15.18 18.12 -15.98
C ARG A 69 14.07 17.94 -17.02
N HIS A 70 14.38 18.11 -18.30
CA HIS A 70 13.46 17.79 -19.39
C HIS A 70 13.21 16.28 -19.44
N PRO A 71 12.05 15.85 -19.96
CA PRO A 71 11.75 14.44 -20.11
C PRO A 71 12.77 13.77 -21.03
N SER A 72 13.14 12.54 -20.71
CA SER A 72 13.89 11.66 -21.59
C SER A 72 12.98 10.61 -22.21
N VAL A 73 13.37 10.13 -23.39
CA VAL A 73 12.70 9.05 -24.12
C VAL A 73 13.58 7.82 -24.14
N ILE A 74 12.97 6.65 -23.93
CA ILE A 74 13.63 5.36 -24.07
C ILE A 74 13.84 5.07 -25.56
N ARG A 75 15.08 4.78 -25.96
CA ARG A 75 15.43 4.38 -27.34
C ARG A 75 15.56 2.88 -27.49
N THR A 76 16.24 2.25 -26.55
CA THR A 76 16.45 0.80 -26.55
C THR A 76 16.23 0.26 -25.14
N SER A 77 15.85 -1.01 -25.09
CA SER A 77 15.70 -1.75 -23.84
C SER A 77 16.27 -3.15 -24.03
N GLU A 78 17.10 -3.58 -23.09
CA GLU A 78 17.74 -4.88 -23.09
C GLU A 78 17.39 -5.61 -21.80
N GLN A 79 16.93 -6.85 -21.92
CA GLN A 79 16.64 -7.68 -20.76
C GLN A 79 17.91 -8.36 -20.28
N MET A 80 18.34 -8.02 -19.06
CA MET A 80 19.58 -8.55 -18.49
C MET A 80 19.32 -9.85 -17.74
N THR A 81 18.31 -9.84 -16.87
CA THR A 81 17.86 -11.02 -16.12
C THR A 81 16.34 -11.04 -16.06
N THR A 82 15.75 -12.08 -15.48
CA THR A 82 14.29 -12.13 -15.22
C THR A 82 13.81 -10.94 -14.38
N LEU A 83 14.69 -10.36 -13.55
CA LEU A 83 14.36 -9.29 -12.60
C LEU A 83 14.93 -7.93 -12.96
N MET A 84 15.83 -7.86 -13.95
CA MET A 84 16.55 -6.65 -14.31
C MET A 84 16.47 -6.36 -15.80
N ARG A 85 16.18 -5.10 -16.12
CA ARG A 85 16.12 -4.60 -17.50
C ARG A 85 16.87 -3.28 -17.61
N GLN A 86 17.72 -3.17 -18.61
CA GLN A 86 18.51 -1.98 -18.91
C GLN A 86 17.83 -1.17 -20.01
N TYR A 87 17.89 0.15 -19.89
CA TYR A 87 17.27 1.08 -20.81
C TYR A 87 18.24 2.18 -21.19
N VAL A 88 18.28 2.52 -22.47
CA VAL A 88 19.00 3.69 -22.97
C VAL A 88 18.01 4.84 -23.16
N PHE A 89 18.26 5.94 -22.48
CA PHE A 89 17.44 7.15 -22.48
C PHE A 89 18.13 8.26 -23.25
N CYS A 90 17.36 9.04 -24.01
CA CYS A 90 17.82 10.26 -24.68
C CYS A 90 16.96 11.44 -24.26
N CYS A 91 17.58 12.56 -23.89
CA CYS A 91 16.89 13.80 -23.60
C CYS A 91 16.15 14.34 -24.84
N VAL A 92 14.93 14.85 -24.66
CA VAL A 92 14.14 15.45 -25.75
C VAL A 92 14.60 16.86 -26.09
N ASN A 93 15.17 17.60 -25.13
CA ASN A 93 15.71 18.94 -25.40
C ASN A 93 16.93 18.84 -26.34
N PRO A 94 16.88 19.40 -27.57
CA PRO A 94 17.98 19.31 -28.53
C PRO A 94 19.24 20.04 -28.05
N GLU A 95 19.09 21.11 -27.25
CA GLU A 95 20.23 21.85 -26.67
C GLU A 95 20.98 21.02 -25.62
N CYS A 96 20.28 20.09 -24.96
CA CYS A 96 20.89 19.23 -23.95
C CYS A 96 21.44 17.94 -24.56
N GLY A 97 20.67 17.26 -25.41
CA GLY A 97 21.08 16.03 -26.12
C GLY A 97 21.53 14.85 -25.25
N HIS A 98 21.49 14.98 -23.92
CA HIS A 98 22.11 14.02 -23.01
C HIS A 98 21.50 12.63 -23.15
N THR A 99 22.35 11.64 -23.35
CA THR A 99 21.99 10.23 -23.49
C THR A 99 22.63 9.45 -22.36
N PHE A 100 21.84 8.68 -21.64
CA PHE A 100 22.27 7.96 -20.44
C PHE A 100 21.61 6.59 -20.36
N VAL A 101 22.19 5.72 -19.55
CA VAL A 101 21.71 4.35 -19.37
C VAL A 101 21.21 4.18 -17.94
N GLY A 102 20.01 3.59 -17.80
CA GLY A 102 19.40 3.31 -16.51
C GLY A 102 18.98 1.85 -16.40
N THR A 103 19.19 1.26 -15.24
CA THR A 103 18.80 -0.12 -14.94
C THR A 103 17.56 -0.11 -14.05
N LEU A 104 16.55 -0.87 -14.45
CA LEU A 104 15.35 -1.15 -13.66
C LEU A 104 15.51 -2.53 -13.03
N GLU A 105 15.35 -2.60 -11.72
CA GLU A 105 15.42 -3.83 -10.94
C GLU A 105 14.14 -4.01 -10.11
N ILE A 106 13.61 -5.24 -10.11
CA ILE A 106 12.50 -5.61 -9.23
C ILE A 106 13.06 -5.99 -7.86
N SER A 107 12.99 -5.07 -6.90
CA SER A 107 13.63 -5.26 -5.59
C SER A 107 12.86 -6.14 -4.60
N ARG A 108 11.53 -6.05 -4.57
CA ARG A 108 10.70 -6.72 -3.56
C ARG A 108 9.26 -6.90 -4.02
N THR A 109 8.59 -7.90 -3.45
CA THR A 109 7.18 -8.18 -3.69
C THR A 109 6.32 -7.48 -2.65
N LEU A 110 5.41 -6.60 -3.11
CA LEU A 110 4.41 -5.94 -2.27
C LEU A 110 3.16 -6.80 -2.08
N SER A 111 2.76 -7.51 -3.13
CA SER A 111 1.65 -8.48 -3.12
C SER A 111 2.11 -9.76 -3.82
N PRO A 112 1.89 -10.95 -3.22
CA PRO A 112 2.22 -12.20 -3.89
C PRO A 112 1.45 -12.36 -5.20
N SER A 113 2.07 -13.00 -6.19
CA SER A 113 1.43 -13.34 -7.46
C SER A 113 0.40 -14.46 -7.26
N ALA A 114 -0.68 -14.43 -8.03
CA ALA A 114 -1.65 -15.53 -8.10
C ALA A 114 -1.10 -16.76 -8.87
N THR A 115 -0.08 -16.55 -9.71
CA THR A 115 0.63 -17.61 -10.46
C THR A 115 2.13 -17.41 -10.26
N PRO A 116 2.70 -17.85 -9.12
CA PRO A 116 4.12 -17.68 -8.85
C PRO A 116 4.95 -18.62 -9.73
N ASP A 117 6.04 -18.10 -10.29
CA ASP A 117 7.08 -18.90 -10.94
C ASP A 117 8.08 -19.39 -9.87
N PRO A 118 8.28 -20.71 -9.68
CA PRO A 118 9.18 -21.25 -8.67
C PRO A 118 10.66 -20.90 -8.92
N SER A 119 11.03 -20.51 -10.15
CA SER A 119 12.38 -20.09 -10.49
C SER A 119 12.71 -18.68 -9.98
N VAL A 120 11.69 -17.87 -9.68
CA VAL A 120 11.83 -16.47 -9.28
C VAL A 120 11.65 -16.32 -7.77
N ARG A 121 12.73 -15.94 -7.06
CA ARG A 121 12.72 -15.74 -5.62
C ARG A 121 12.92 -14.27 -5.26
N LEU A 122 11.83 -13.57 -4.92
CA LEU A 122 11.86 -12.19 -4.42
C LEU A 122 11.54 -12.12 -2.92
N PRO A 123 12.20 -11.23 -2.17
CA PRO A 123 11.81 -10.95 -0.80
C PRO A 123 10.46 -10.24 -0.77
N LEU A 124 9.64 -10.55 0.23
CA LEU A 124 8.42 -9.79 0.52
C LEU A 124 8.78 -8.50 1.26
N SER A 125 8.01 -7.44 1.03
CA SER A 125 8.18 -6.18 1.78
C SER A 125 7.85 -6.35 3.27
N SER A 126 8.48 -5.56 4.12
CA SER A 126 8.28 -5.58 5.58
C SER A 126 6.85 -5.24 6.02
N HIS A 127 6.08 -4.55 5.18
CA HIS A 127 4.68 -4.23 5.47
C HIS A 127 3.75 -5.45 5.34
N VAL A 128 4.15 -6.47 4.58
CA VAL A 128 3.34 -7.67 4.37
C VAL A 128 3.38 -8.52 5.65
N ARG A 129 2.30 -8.48 6.42
CA ARG A 129 2.12 -9.31 7.60
C ARG A 129 1.83 -10.74 7.17
N ARG A 130 2.89 -11.55 7.10
CA ARG A 130 2.81 -12.92 6.58
C ARG A 130 1.79 -13.79 7.33
N ASP A 131 1.63 -13.60 8.63
CA ASP A 131 0.70 -14.40 9.44
C ASP A 131 -0.76 -14.03 9.17
N MET A 132 -1.04 -12.73 8.97
CA MET A 132 -2.37 -12.28 8.58
C MET A 132 -2.73 -12.78 7.18
N LEU A 133 -1.78 -12.72 6.25
CA LEU A 133 -1.97 -13.25 4.90
C LEU A 133 -2.30 -14.75 4.92
N ARG A 134 -1.60 -15.54 5.76
CA ARG A 134 -1.91 -16.96 5.95
C ARG A 134 -3.32 -17.18 6.49
N ALA A 135 -3.68 -16.50 7.58
CA ALA A 135 -5.02 -16.62 8.17
C ALA A 135 -6.13 -16.24 7.17
N GLN A 136 -5.91 -15.22 6.34
CA GLN A 136 -6.84 -14.85 5.28
C GLN A 136 -7.01 -15.97 4.25
N LEU A 137 -5.91 -16.62 3.85
CA LEU A 137 -5.96 -17.76 2.93
C LEU A 137 -6.62 -18.99 3.56
N ASP A 138 -6.38 -19.26 4.84
CA ASP A 138 -6.97 -20.39 5.56
C ASP A 138 -8.49 -20.24 5.75
N HIS A 139 -8.98 -19.00 5.86
CA HIS A 139 -10.41 -18.70 6.02
C HIS A 139 -11.13 -18.37 4.69
N ALA A 140 -10.41 -18.26 3.58
CA ALA A 140 -11.00 -17.94 2.28
C ALA A 140 -11.80 -19.14 1.74
N GLY A 141 -13.05 -18.90 1.35
CA GLY A 141 -13.85 -19.88 0.62
C GLY A 141 -13.32 -20.07 -0.80
N THR A 142 -13.37 -21.30 -1.30
CA THR A 142 -13.03 -21.61 -2.69
C THR A 142 -14.19 -21.30 -3.63
N SER A 143 -13.92 -20.60 -4.72
CA SER A 143 -14.88 -20.35 -5.81
C SER A 143 -14.32 -20.80 -7.15
N GLU A 144 -15.17 -21.28 -8.06
CA GLU A 144 -14.75 -21.69 -9.39
C GLU A 144 -14.20 -20.51 -10.22
N HIS A 145 -13.02 -20.68 -10.80
CA HIS A 145 -12.41 -19.73 -11.71
C HIS A 145 -11.53 -20.46 -12.73
N VAL A 146 -11.65 -20.10 -14.02
CA VAL A 146 -10.82 -20.64 -15.10
C VAL A 146 -9.96 -19.52 -15.66
N THR A 147 -8.63 -19.67 -15.55
CA THR A 147 -7.68 -18.70 -16.07
C THR A 147 -7.72 -18.69 -17.61
N ARG A 148 -7.91 -17.50 -18.20
CA ARG A 148 -7.95 -17.35 -19.66
C ARG A 148 -6.59 -17.02 -20.28
N SER A 149 -5.70 -16.40 -19.50
CA SER A 149 -4.45 -15.80 -20.01
C SER A 149 -3.18 -16.48 -19.52
N THR A 150 -3.29 -17.38 -18.55
CA THR A 150 -2.15 -18.09 -17.95
C THR A 150 -2.50 -19.56 -17.78
N ALA A 151 -1.56 -20.45 -18.11
CA ALA A 151 -1.68 -21.85 -17.74
C ALA A 151 -1.65 -21.97 -16.20
N PRO A 152 -2.54 -22.75 -15.58
CA PRO A 152 -2.49 -22.97 -14.14
C PRO A 152 -1.19 -23.69 -13.79
N VAL A 153 -0.35 -23.05 -12.99
CA VAL A 153 0.89 -23.66 -12.44
C VAL A 153 0.55 -24.56 -11.24
N THR A 154 -0.74 -24.80 -10.98
CA THR A 154 -1.31 -25.67 -9.94
C THR A 154 -1.06 -27.17 -10.18
N GLY A 155 0.02 -27.54 -10.87
CA GLY A 155 0.52 -28.90 -10.82
C GLY A 155 1.27 -29.09 -9.52
N ASP A 156 0.93 -30.10 -8.72
CA ASP A 156 1.77 -30.52 -7.61
C ASP A 156 3.20 -30.76 -8.14
N LEU A 157 4.17 -30.03 -7.59
CA LEU A 157 5.59 -30.09 -7.97
C LEU A 157 6.19 -31.52 -7.90
N PHE A 158 5.46 -32.47 -7.30
CA PHE A 158 5.84 -33.87 -7.12
C PHE A 158 5.20 -34.83 -8.15
N MET A 159 4.32 -34.38 -9.05
CA MET A 159 3.67 -35.23 -10.05
C MET A 159 4.44 -35.36 -11.37
N GLN A 160 5.55 -34.63 -11.56
CA GLN A 160 6.36 -34.66 -12.79
C GLN A 160 7.40 -35.79 -12.85
N GLY A 161 7.04 -36.98 -12.37
CA GLY A 161 7.88 -38.17 -12.48
C GLY A 161 7.05 -39.43 -12.33
N ALA A 162 6.66 -40.03 -13.45
CA ALA A 162 6.30 -41.44 -13.43
C ALA A 162 7.53 -42.21 -12.92
N PRO A 163 7.40 -43.14 -11.95
CA PRO A 163 8.54 -43.96 -11.54
C PRO A 163 9.07 -44.73 -12.75
N PRO A 164 10.40 -44.92 -12.88
CA PRO A 164 10.96 -45.73 -13.95
C PRO A 164 10.33 -47.13 -13.89
N ALA A 165 9.92 -47.64 -15.04
CA ALA A 165 9.44 -49.02 -15.14
C ALA A 165 10.61 -49.96 -14.79
N ASP A 166 10.33 -50.92 -13.89
CA ASP A 166 11.25 -51.98 -13.48
C ASP A 166 11.83 -52.78 -14.67
#